data_AF-A0A1B8FSX3-F1
#
_entry.id   AF-A0A1B8FSX3-F1
#
_cell.length_a   1.000
_cell.length_b   1.000
_cell.length_c   1.000
_cell.angle_alpha   90.00
_cell.angle_beta   90.00
_cell.angle_gamma   90.00
#
_symmetry.space_group_name_H-M   'P 1'
#
loop_
_entity.id
_entity.type
_entity.pdbx_description
1 polymer ?
#
loop_
_entity_poly.entity_id
_entity_poly.type
_entity_poly.pdbx_seq_one_letter_code
_entity_poly.pdbx_strand_id
1 'polypeptide(L)'
;MVQTRYKRPFSLPLHFAILGAVFVVFVVLLVKLGGRHPASITAMILVLVIAVLGRIFDPDTAYLTETTLDDGTVVPVKRPLIGFKHLEIKLGVTGDYEVRSDGWRHEPALIRI
;
A
#
# COMPACT_ATOMS: atom_id res chain seq x y z
N MET A 1 5.75 21.29 10.76
CA MET A 1 5.47 21.24 9.29
C MET A 1 4.20 20.42 9.02
N VAL A 2 3.49 20.64 7.91
CA VAL A 2 2.28 19.85 7.55
C VAL A 2 2.67 18.43 7.12
N GLN A 3 2.08 17.42 7.75
CA GLN A 3 2.23 16.02 7.39
C GLN A 3 1.13 15.58 6.40
N THR A 4 1.44 14.60 5.56
CA THR A 4 0.50 14.07 4.55
C THR A 4 0.37 12.56 4.69
N ARG A 5 -0.86 12.07 4.89
CA ARG A 5 -1.20 10.63 4.87
C ARG A 5 -2.19 10.35 3.73
N TYR A 6 -2.16 9.14 3.19
CA TYR A 6 -3.14 8.70 2.19
C TYR A 6 -4.02 7.59 2.75
N LYS A 7 -5.31 7.62 2.41
CA LYS A 7 -6.19 6.45 2.57
C LYS A 7 -5.97 5.46 1.42
N ARG A 8 -6.21 4.18 1.71
CA ARG A 8 -6.27 3.14 0.68
C ARG A 8 -7.45 3.43 -0.27
N PRO A 9 -7.28 3.26 -1.59
CA PRO A 9 -8.38 3.44 -2.55
C PRO A 9 -9.36 2.25 -2.56
N PHE A 10 -9.03 1.14 -1.90
CA PHE A 10 -9.86 -0.05 -1.81
C PHE A 10 -10.02 -0.52 -0.36
N SER A 11 -11.10 -1.28 -0.14
CA SER A 11 -11.33 -1.98 1.13
C SER A 11 -10.41 -3.19 1.25
N LEU A 12 -9.63 -3.26 2.32
CA LEU A 12 -8.70 -4.36 2.59
C LEU A 12 -9.41 -5.71 2.74
N PRO A 13 -10.54 -5.82 3.48
CA PRO A 13 -11.34 -7.05 3.50
C PRO A 13 -11.79 -7.50 2.11
N LEU A 14 -12.24 -6.56 1.28
CA LEU A 14 -12.69 -6.87 -0.09
C LEU A 14 -11.53 -7.35 -0.96
N HIS A 15 -10.37 -6.72 -0.86
CA HIS A 15 -9.16 -7.12 -1.58
C HIS A 15 -8.77 -8.57 -1.25
N PHE A 16 -8.73 -8.93 0.04
CA PHE A 16 -8.42 -10.30 0.47
C PHE A 16 -9.50 -11.30 0.07
N ALA A 17 -10.78 -10.91 0.10
CA ALA A 17 -11.87 -11.77 -0.36
C ALA A 17 -11.74 -12.10 -1.86
N ILE A 18 -11.46 -11.09 -2.70
CA ILE A 18 -11.24 -11.28 -4.15
C ILE A 18 -9.99 -12.14 -4.38
N LEU A 19 -8.88 -11.83 -3.71
CA LEU A 19 -7.63 -12.60 -3.85
C LEU A 19 -7.83 -14.07 -3.44
N GLY A 20 -8.52 -14.31 -2.33
CA GLY A 20 -8.85 -15.66 -1.87
C GLY A 20 -9.75 -16.41 -2.85
N ALA A 21 -10.79 -15.77 -3.38
CA ALA A 21 -11.68 -16.39 -4.37
C ALA A 21 -10.93 -16.80 -5.65
N VAL A 22 -10.10 -15.90 -6.19
CA VAL A 22 -9.28 -16.19 -7.38
C VAL A 22 -8.27 -17.31 -7.08
N PHE A 23 -7.67 -17.31 -5.89
CA PHE A 23 -6.72 -18.34 -5.49
C PHE A 23 -7.39 -19.72 -5.41
N VAL A 24 -8.60 -19.82 -4.87
CA VAL A 24 -9.37 -21.07 -4.85
C VAL A 24 -9.65 -21.55 -6.27
N VAL A 25 -10.06 -20.67 -7.18
CA VAL A 25 -10.26 -21.01 -8.59
C VAL A 25 -8.96 -21.52 -9.23
N PHE A 26 -7.83 -20.87 -8.96
CA PHE A 26 -6.52 -21.32 -9.42
C PHE A 26 -6.20 -22.73 -8.94
N VAL A 27 -6.40 -23.04 -7.65
CA VAL A 27 -6.17 -24.38 -7.09
C VAL A 27 -7.06 -25.43 -7.78
N VAL A 28 -8.34 -25.12 -7.99
CA VAL A 28 -9.26 -26.03 -8.71
C VAL A 28 -8.78 -26.31 -10.13
N LEU A 29 -8.38 -25.27 -10.87
CA LEU A 29 -7.85 -25.40 -12.23
C LEU A 29 -6.55 -26.19 -12.26
N LEU A 30 -5.66 -25.94 -11.30
CA LEU A 30 -4.39 -26.64 -11.18
C LEU A 30 -4.60 -28.15 -10.95
N VAL A 31 -5.54 -28.51 -10.07
CA VAL A 31 -5.87 -29.92 -9.78
C VAL A 31 -6.57 -30.60 -10.96
N LYS A 32 -7.49 -29.91 -11.65
CA LYS A 32 -8.31 -30.51 -12.72
C LYS A 32 -7.61 -30.57 -14.07
N LEU A 33 -6.82 -29.57 -14.41
CA LEU A 33 -6.25 -29.37 -15.76
C LEU A 33 -4.71 -29.42 -15.76
N GLY A 34 -4.08 -29.37 -14.60
CA GLY A 34 -2.63 -29.32 -14.46
C GLY A 34 -2.04 -27.93 -14.68
N GLY A 35 -0.75 -27.77 -14.34
CA GLY A 35 -0.07 -26.48 -14.35
C GLY A 35 0.28 -25.93 -15.73
N ARG A 36 0.33 -26.78 -16.76
CA ARG A 36 0.62 -26.37 -18.14
C ARG A 36 -0.61 -25.90 -18.90
N HIS A 37 -1.81 -26.10 -18.34
CA HIS A 37 -3.03 -25.68 -19.00
C HIS A 37 -3.13 -24.15 -19.01
N PRO A 38 -3.48 -23.51 -20.14
CA PRO A 38 -3.56 -22.05 -20.25
C PRO A 38 -4.42 -21.40 -19.18
N ALA A 39 -5.56 -22.01 -18.82
CA ALA A 39 -6.44 -21.49 -17.77
C ALA A 39 -5.75 -21.40 -16.39
N SER A 40 -4.96 -22.41 -16.02
CA SER A 40 -4.22 -22.44 -14.74
C SER A 40 -3.16 -21.33 -14.71
N ILE A 41 -2.47 -21.12 -15.83
CA ILE A 41 -1.47 -20.05 -15.99
C ILE A 41 -2.14 -18.68 -15.90
N THR A 42 -3.26 -18.47 -16.59
CA THR A 42 -4.02 -17.22 -16.54
C THR A 42 -4.49 -16.91 -15.11
N ALA A 43 -5.02 -17.91 -14.39
CA ALA A 43 -5.44 -17.73 -13.01
C ALA A 43 -4.26 -17.38 -12.09
N MET A 44 -3.10 -18.04 -12.27
CA MET A 44 -1.87 -17.70 -11.55
C MET A 44 -1.42 -16.26 -11.80
N ILE A 45 -1.43 -15.82 -13.05
CA ILE A 45 -1.09 -14.43 -13.42
C ILE A 45 -2.07 -13.46 -12.75
N LEU A 46 -3.36 -13.78 -12.74
CA LEU A 46 -4.37 -12.93 -12.12
C LEU A 46 -4.15 -12.78 -10.61
N VAL A 47 -3.82 -13.87 -9.92
CA VAL A 47 -3.43 -13.84 -8.49
C VAL A 47 -2.24 -12.91 -8.29
N LEU A 48 -1.20 -13.06 -9.11
CA LEU A 48 0.01 -12.24 -9.02
C LEU A 48 -0.28 -10.76 -9.25
N VAL A 49 -1.05 -10.43 -10.30
CA VAL A 49 -1.41 -9.04 -10.64
C VAL A 49 -2.22 -8.41 -9.50
N ILE A 50 -3.23 -9.10 -8.98
CA ILE A 50 -4.04 -8.57 -7.87
C ILE A 50 -3.18 -8.33 -6.64
N ALA A 51 -2.32 -9.28 -6.26
CA ALA A 51 -1.43 -9.14 -5.11
C ALA A 51 -0.46 -7.94 -5.26
N VAL A 52 0.13 -7.78 -6.45
CA VAL A 52 1.05 -6.68 -6.75
C VAL A 52 0.32 -5.33 -6.71
N LEU A 53 -0.85 -5.22 -7.35
CA LEU A 53 -1.65 -3.98 -7.32
C LEU A 53 -2.07 -3.63 -5.89
N GLY A 54 -2.50 -4.62 -5.11
CA GLY A 54 -2.83 -4.45 -3.70
C GLY A 54 -1.67 -3.86 -2.91
N ARG A 55 -0.44 -4.28 -3.20
CA ARG A 55 0.74 -3.81 -2.47
C ARG A 55 1.26 -2.46 -2.94
N ILE A 56 1.20 -2.18 -4.24
CA ILE A 56 1.59 -0.88 -4.83
C ILE A 56 0.71 0.26 -4.32
N PHE A 57 -0.60 0.01 -4.23
CA PHE A 57 -1.58 1.00 -3.79
C PHE A 57 -1.84 0.95 -2.27
N ASP A 58 -1.08 0.15 -1.53
CA ASP A 58 -1.12 0.16 -0.07
C ASP A 58 -0.23 1.31 0.44
N PRO A 59 -0.80 2.34 1.09
CA PRO A 59 -0.03 3.45 1.66
C PRO A 59 0.87 3.01 2.82
N ASP A 60 0.69 1.80 3.35
CA ASP A 60 1.61 1.21 4.31
C ASP A 60 2.83 0.55 3.66
N THR A 61 2.80 0.27 2.35
CA THR A 61 4.00 -0.02 1.56
C THR A 61 4.71 1.30 1.24
N ALA A 62 5.53 1.74 2.18
CA ALA A 62 6.21 3.02 2.11
C ALA A 62 7.73 2.84 2.07
N TYR A 63 8.38 3.79 1.40
CA TYR A 63 9.81 3.99 1.52
C TYR A 63 10.09 4.65 2.88
N LEU A 64 10.96 4.00 3.66
CA LEU A 64 11.35 4.45 5.00
C LEU A 64 12.70 5.12 4.90
N THR A 65 12.79 6.34 5.42
CA THR A 65 14.00 7.17 5.44
C THR A 65 14.14 7.82 6.80
N GLU A 66 15.24 8.52 7.01
CA GLU A 66 15.42 9.38 8.18
C GLU A 66 15.61 10.81 7.70
N THR A 67 15.10 11.76 8.47
CA THR A 67 15.36 13.18 8.25
C THR A 67 15.80 13.81 9.56
N THR A 68 16.72 14.76 9.47
CA THR A 68 17.14 15.57 10.62
C THR A 68 16.28 16.83 10.62
N LEU A 69 15.64 17.10 11.76
CA LEU A 69 14.88 18.31 12.01
C LEU A 69 15.83 19.50 12.26
N ASP A 70 15.28 20.72 12.21
CA ASP A 70 16.04 21.96 12.42
C ASP A 70 16.64 22.06 13.83
N ASP A 71 16.09 21.32 14.80
CA ASP A 71 16.59 21.19 16.17
C ASP A 71 17.70 20.13 16.33
N GLY A 72 18.09 19.46 15.24
CA GLY A 72 19.08 18.38 15.23
C GLY A 72 18.51 17.00 15.53
N THR A 73 17.21 16.87 15.80
CA THR A 73 16.57 15.58 16.11
C THR A 73 16.43 14.73 14.84
N VAL A 74 16.89 13.48 14.87
CA VAL A 74 16.68 12.53 13.78
C VAL A 74 15.34 11.83 13.96
N VAL A 75 14.50 11.92 12.93
CA VAL A 75 13.15 11.35 12.93
C VAL A 75 12.98 10.42 11.74
N PRO A 76 12.38 9.23 11.95
CA PRO A 76 12.10 8.32 10.87
C PRO A 76 10.88 8.79 10.06
N VAL A 77 11.02 8.77 8.73
CA VAL A 77 10.08 9.30 7.75
C VAL A 77 9.49 8.17 6.92
N LYS A 78 8.15 8.19 6.79
CA LYS A 78 7.38 7.27 5.96
C LYS A 78 6.86 8.00 4.72
N ARG A 79 7.28 7.56 3.54
CA ARG A 79 6.80 8.05 2.23
C ARG A 79 6.12 6.94 1.43
N PRO A 80 4.79 6.98 1.24
CA PRO A 80 4.10 6.03 0.37
C PRO A 80 4.61 6.07 -1.07
N LEU A 81 4.55 4.93 -1.77
CA LEU A 81 4.92 4.86 -3.19
C LEU A 81 3.96 5.67 -4.07
N ILE A 82 2.66 5.42 -3.93
CA ILE A 82 1.60 6.09 -4.69
C ILE A 82 0.59 6.69 -3.71
N GLY A 83 0.26 7.96 -3.91
CA GLY A 83 -0.75 8.68 -3.14
C GLY A 83 -1.77 9.33 -4.06
N PHE A 84 -3.04 9.03 -3.84
CA PHE A 84 -4.13 9.67 -4.57
C PHE A 84 -4.50 10.99 -3.92
N LYS A 85 -4.48 12.10 -4.68
CA LYS A 85 -4.73 13.45 -4.14
C LYS A 85 -6.10 13.58 -3.47
N HIS A 86 -7.12 12.91 -4.00
CA HIS A 86 -8.48 12.91 -3.43
C HIS A 86 -8.59 12.07 -2.14
N LEU A 87 -7.59 11.24 -1.83
CA LEU A 87 -7.51 10.43 -0.60
C LEU A 87 -6.45 10.98 0.37
N GLU A 88 -5.95 12.18 0.12
CA GLU A 88 -4.97 12.86 0.96
C GLU A 88 -5.62 13.38 2.25
N ILE A 89 -4.96 13.12 3.37
CA ILE A 89 -5.29 13.67 4.68
C ILE A 89 -4.09 14.50 5.13
N LYS A 90 -4.30 15.81 5.26
CA LYS A 90 -3.31 16.73 5.82
C LYS A 90 -3.43 16.78 7.34
N LEU A 91 -2.29 16.72 8.01
CA LEU A 91 -2.16 16.62 9.46
C LEU A 91 -1.17 17.68 9.95
N GLY A 92 -1.32 18.14 11.20
CA GLY A 92 -0.45 19.19 11.75
C GLY A 92 -0.82 20.63 11.35
N VAL A 93 -2.04 20.85 10.84
CA VAL A 93 -2.55 22.20 10.51
C VAL A 93 -2.96 22.97 11.80
N THR A 94 -3.16 22.26 12.92
CA THR A 94 -3.62 22.79 14.21
C THR A 94 -2.58 22.75 15.34
N GLY A 95 -1.29 22.49 15.04
CA GLY A 95 -0.21 22.62 16.02
C GLY A 95 0.26 21.33 16.72
N ASP A 96 -0.18 20.15 16.27
CA ASP A 96 0.30 18.87 16.82
C ASP A 96 1.65 18.43 16.21
N TYR A 97 2.49 17.90 17.10
CA TYR A 97 3.89 17.48 16.95
C TYR A 97 4.27 16.77 15.64
N GLU A 98 5.50 17.02 15.19
CA GLU A 98 6.08 16.54 13.94
C GLU A 98 6.31 15.02 13.87
N VAL A 99 6.10 14.31 14.98
CA VAL A 99 6.20 12.85 15.10
C VAL A 99 4.97 12.34 15.83
N ARG A 100 4.27 11.37 15.24
CA ARG A 100 3.04 10.80 15.81
C ARG A 100 3.34 9.73 16.86
N SER A 101 2.29 9.27 17.54
CA SER A 101 2.34 8.13 18.48
C SER A 101 2.78 6.80 17.85
N ASP A 102 2.76 6.70 16.51
CA ASP A 102 3.32 5.56 15.76
C ASP A 102 4.85 5.66 15.57
N GLY A 103 5.46 6.78 15.98
CA GLY A 103 6.88 7.05 15.89
C GLY A 103 7.35 7.57 14.52
N TRP A 104 6.45 7.78 13.54
CA TRP A 104 6.83 8.15 12.18
C TRP A 104 6.36 9.55 11.79
N ARG A 105 7.19 10.24 10.99
CA ARG A 105 6.80 11.43 10.24
C ARG A 105 6.26 11.03 8.88
N HIS A 106 5.03 11.41 8.56
CA HIS A 106 4.39 11.06 7.30
C HIS A 106 4.59 12.16 6.26
N GLU A 107 5.20 11.79 5.13
CA GLU A 107 5.47 12.71 4.03
C GLU A 107 4.68 12.33 2.78
N PRO A 108 4.49 13.30 1.86
CA PRO A 108 3.76 13.04 0.64
C PRO A 108 4.34 11.89 -0.18
N ALA A 109 3.47 11.22 -0.95
CA ALA A 109 3.86 10.06 -1.73
C ALA A 109 4.85 10.43 -2.85
N LEU A 110 5.69 9.46 -3.23
CA LEU A 110 6.68 9.58 -4.30
C LEU A 110 6.00 9.88 -5.64
N ILE A 111 4.92 9.16 -5.96
CA ILE A 111 4.07 9.39 -7.12
C ILE A 111 2.71 9.87 -6.63
N ARG A 112 2.26 11.01 -7.13
CA ARG A 112 0.95 11.58 -6.79
C ARG A 112 0.04 11.53 -8.01
N ILE A 113 -1.14 10.91 -7.83
CA ILE A 113 -2.14 10.70 -8.88
C ILE A 113 -3.45 11.41 -8.48
#